data_AF-A0A941Q3N2-F1
#
_entry.id   AF-A0A941Q3N2-F1
#
_cell.length_a   1.000
_cell.length_b   1.000
_cell.length_c   1.000
_cell.angle_alpha   90.00
_cell.angle_beta   90.00
_cell.angle_gamma   90.00
#
_symmetry.space_group_name_H-M   'P 1'
#
loop_
_entity.id
_entity.type
_entity.pdbx_description
1 polymer ?
#
loop_
_entity_poly.entity_id
_entity_poly.type
_entity_poly.pdbx_seq_one_letter_code
_entity_poly.pdbx_strand_id
1 'polypeptide(L)'
;MNAENEILTEVEALKARFSDTKALYREVCALLFFRFGITPTTNKLYQYVRKGTMSTPAEALAKFWEDLRSKARIEVDHPDLPTEIKAVAAEAIAAIWRQASEAARGELAAIRVELQADQERARHGLESAEQETAKAQAAAEQLSAELRATHDSVNELRVDLEAERRAHAGTVARLQELQAQIEQARALQQRQQEGFSADLAKAREAVEAADRRAGAADKRALMEIEQERQARAKADKQVEALRGQLAASEARDRQAALEHAETIARLQARLEAVLAAEKEHLLAREALEQELGDVREQLLASQQEAARYRIEAQTVQGLVDRLAATAPQPRGTRKKAAA
;
A
#
# COMPACT_ATOMS: atom_id res chain seq x y z
N MET A 1 24.10 100.40 0.56
CA MET A 1 23.20 101.43 0.02
C MET A 1 22.75 102.30 1.18
N ASN A 2 22.67 103.61 0.98
CA ASN A 2 21.71 104.51 1.64
C ASN A 2 22.23 105.77 2.35
N ALA A 3 23.52 106.06 2.51
CA ALA A 3 23.90 107.36 3.08
C ALA A 3 23.41 108.54 2.21
N GLU A 4 23.58 108.46 0.88
CA GLU A 4 23.06 109.49 -0.05
C GLU A 4 21.53 109.45 -0.21
N ASN A 5 20.91 108.26 -0.19
CA ASN A 5 19.45 108.13 -0.25
C ASN A 5 18.76 108.61 1.03
N GLU A 6 19.35 108.37 2.20
CA GLU A 6 18.89 108.88 3.49
C GLU A 6 19.01 110.40 3.53
N ILE A 7 20.14 110.96 3.07
CA ILE A 7 20.30 112.42 2.92
C ILE A 7 19.20 112.99 2.02
N LEU A 8 18.94 112.38 0.85
CA LEU A 8 17.89 112.84 -0.06
C LEU A 8 16.50 112.78 0.57
N THR A 9 16.18 111.69 1.26
CA THR A 9 14.89 111.48 1.93
C THR A 9 14.66 112.51 3.05
N GLU A 10 15.67 112.75 3.87
CA GLU A 10 15.57 113.75 4.94
C GLU A 10 15.55 115.19 4.39
N VAL A 11 16.27 115.47 3.30
CA VAL A 11 16.18 116.76 2.59
C VAL A 11 14.79 116.98 1.99
N GLU A 12 14.14 115.93 1.47
CA GLU A 12 12.75 116.02 0.99
C GLU A 12 11.76 116.28 2.13
N ALA A 13 11.94 115.63 3.28
CA ALA A 13 11.17 115.95 4.49
C ALA A 13 11.38 117.40 4.95
N LEU A 14 12.61 117.94 4.85
CA LEU A 14 12.89 119.35 5.15
C LEU A 14 12.23 120.30 4.13
N LYS A 15 12.21 119.95 2.84
CA LYS A 15 11.51 120.72 1.79
C LYS A 15 10.00 120.83 2.03
N ALA A 16 9.38 119.82 2.64
CA ALA A 16 7.96 119.85 2.99
C ALA A 16 7.66 120.76 4.19
N ARG A 17 8.63 120.96 5.09
CA ARG A 17 8.46 121.71 6.35
C ARG A 17 8.85 123.18 6.26
N PHE A 18 9.80 123.53 5.38
CA PHE A 18 10.27 124.90 5.21
C PHE A 18 9.89 125.45 3.84
N SER A 19 9.00 126.45 3.83
CA SER A 19 8.58 127.15 2.61
C SER A 19 9.57 128.24 2.19
N ASP A 20 10.32 128.82 3.13
CA ASP A 20 11.40 129.77 2.83
C ASP A 20 12.66 129.04 2.35
N THR A 21 13.18 129.49 1.21
CA THR A 21 14.35 128.90 0.55
C THR A 21 15.62 129.15 1.37
N LYS A 22 15.79 130.31 2.01
CA LYS A 22 16.99 130.61 2.82
C LYS A 22 17.01 129.77 4.10
N ALA A 23 15.88 129.65 4.79
CA ALA A 23 15.74 128.77 5.94
C ALA A 23 16.00 127.29 5.59
N LEU A 24 15.46 126.81 4.47
CA LEU A 24 15.69 125.45 4.00
C LEU A 24 17.18 125.16 3.77
N TYR A 25 17.90 126.07 3.12
CA TYR A 25 19.35 125.91 2.92
C TYR A 25 20.14 125.80 4.22
N ARG A 26 19.77 126.58 5.25
CA ARG A 26 20.43 126.52 6.57
C ARG A 26 20.21 125.17 7.27
N GLU A 27 18.99 124.63 7.23
CA GLU A 27 18.69 123.34 7.87
C GLU A 27 19.37 122.18 7.12
N VAL A 28 19.49 122.27 5.80
CA VAL A 28 20.28 121.29 5.02
C VAL A 28 21.77 121.41 5.32
N CYS A 29 22.31 122.61 5.54
CA CYS A 29 23.68 122.77 6.06
C CYS A 29 23.87 122.06 7.41
N ALA A 30 22.91 122.25 8.33
CA ALA A 30 22.94 121.62 9.66
C ALA A 30 22.85 120.09 9.56
N LEU A 31 21.96 119.57 8.73
CA LEU A 31 21.80 118.13 8.49
C LEU A 31 23.10 117.51 7.96
N LEU A 32 23.68 118.09 6.90
CA LEU A 32 24.92 117.59 6.32
C LEU A 32 26.07 117.60 7.32
N PHE A 33 26.21 118.69 8.07
CA PHE A 33 27.33 118.87 9.00
C PHE A 33 27.19 118.04 10.28
N PHE A 34 26.04 118.07 10.96
CA PHE A 34 25.87 117.44 12.26
C PHE A 34 25.47 115.97 12.20
N ARG A 35 24.62 115.58 11.24
CA ARG A 35 24.11 114.20 11.15
C ARG A 35 25.04 113.32 10.33
N PHE A 36 25.53 113.84 9.21
CA PHE A 36 26.31 113.07 8.25
C PHE A 36 27.81 113.38 8.28
N GLY A 37 28.25 114.40 9.02
CA GLY A 37 29.67 114.77 9.12
C GLY A 37 30.28 115.31 7.82
N ILE A 38 29.45 115.71 6.85
CA ILE A 38 29.88 116.22 5.54
C ILE A 38 29.95 117.74 5.61
N THR A 39 31.08 118.33 5.19
CA THR A 39 31.20 119.79 5.09
C THR A 39 30.28 120.32 3.98
N PRO A 40 29.28 121.17 4.32
CA PRO A 40 28.37 121.70 3.32
C PRO A 40 29.13 122.65 2.38
N THR A 41 28.98 122.43 1.08
CA THR A 41 29.52 123.30 0.03
C THR A 41 28.37 123.82 -0.83
N THR A 42 28.56 125.00 -1.44
CA THR A 42 27.54 125.65 -2.28
C THR A 42 26.99 124.71 -3.35
N ASN A 43 27.86 123.93 -3.98
CA ASN A 43 27.49 122.99 -5.04
C ASN A 43 26.64 121.82 -4.50
N LYS A 44 27.04 121.21 -3.37
CA LYS A 44 26.26 120.12 -2.75
C LYS A 44 24.89 120.60 -2.28
N LEU A 45 24.80 121.76 -1.65
CA LEU A 45 23.53 122.34 -1.23
C LEU A 45 22.60 122.56 -2.43
N TYR A 46 23.12 123.09 -3.52
CA TYR A 46 22.35 123.28 -4.74
C TYR A 46 21.85 121.95 -5.32
N GLN A 47 22.70 120.91 -5.37
CA GLN A 47 22.35 119.58 -5.88
C GLN A 47 21.20 118.92 -5.11
N TYR A 48 21.16 119.09 -3.79
CA TYR A 48 20.13 118.49 -2.92
C TYR A 48 18.85 119.32 -2.85
N VAL A 49 18.93 120.66 -2.77
CA VAL A 49 17.75 121.53 -2.58
C VAL A 49 17.09 121.93 -3.89
N ARG A 50 17.88 122.18 -4.96
CA ARG A 50 17.43 122.56 -6.32
C ARG A 50 16.34 123.67 -6.35
N LYS A 51 16.44 124.69 -5.50
CA LYS A 51 15.50 125.83 -5.45
C LYS A 51 16.25 127.16 -5.28
N GLY A 52 15.78 128.23 -5.94
CA GLY A 52 16.34 129.58 -5.81
C GLY A 52 17.41 129.94 -6.85
N THR A 53 17.93 131.16 -6.76
CA THR A 53 18.99 131.68 -7.65
C THR A 53 20.37 131.21 -7.19
N MET A 54 21.34 131.19 -8.10
CA MET A 54 22.70 130.66 -7.86
C MET A 54 23.46 131.31 -6.67
N SER A 55 23.10 132.52 -6.23
CA SER A 55 23.74 133.19 -5.09
C SER A 55 23.17 132.78 -3.71
N THR A 56 21.96 132.21 -3.68
CA THR A 56 21.23 131.91 -2.41
C THR A 56 21.92 130.83 -1.54
N PRO A 57 22.47 129.73 -2.10
CA PRO A 57 23.16 128.73 -1.29
C PRO A 57 24.47 129.24 -0.68
N ALA A 58 25.15 130.18 -1.36
CA ALA A 58 26.42 130.73 -0.88
C ALA A 58 26.21 131.67 0.33
N GLU A 59 25.19 132.53 0.27
CA GLU A 59 24.80 133.40 1.40
C GLU A 59 24.35 132.58 2.63
N ALA A 60 23.51 131.57 2.41
CA ALA A 60 23.01 130.72 3.49
C ALA A 60 24.14 129.92 4.16
N LEU A 61 25.11 129.43 3.36
CA LEU A 61 26.30 128.74 3.87
C LEU A 61 27.20 129.67 4.69
N ALA A 62 27.46 130.89 4.19
CA ALA A 62 28.28 131.87 4.90
C ALA A 62 27.66 132.22 6.27
N LYS A 63 26.35 132.48 6.28
CA LYS A 63 25.58 132.78 7.50
C LYS A 63 25.53 131.58 8.47
N PHE A 64 25.39 130.36 7.98
CA PHE A 64 25.44 129.15 8.80
C PHE A 64 26.78 129.01 9.55
N TRP A 65 27.91 129.24 8.86
CA TRP A 65 29.22 129.17 9.50
C TRP A 65 29.47 130.30 10.48
N GLU A 66 28.95 131.50 10.21
CA GLU A 66 28.98 132.62 11.15
C GLU A 66 28.17 132.31 12.42
N ASP A 67 26.93 131.83 12.26
CA ASP A 67 26.06 131.41 13.37
C ASP A 67 26.70 130.27 14.18
N LEU A 68 27.29 129.28 13.52
CA LEU A 68 27.95 128.16 14.19
C LEU A 68 29.17 128.61 14.99
N ARG A 69 30.00 129.52 14.44
CA ARG A 69 31.15 130.07 15.15
C ARG A 69 30.72 130.95 16.33
N SER A 70 29.65 131.71 16.19
CA SER A 70 29.11 132.53 17.29
C SER A 70 28.59 131.66 18.45
N LYS A 71 27.92 130.53 18.15
CA LYS A 71 27.38 129.60 19.15
C LYS A 71 28.41 128.67 19.76
N ALA A 72 29.48 128.35 19.03
CA ALA A 72 30.57 127.52 19.53
C ALA A 72 31.59 128.31 20.38
N ARG A 73 31.53 129.66 20.37
CA ARG A 73 32.28 130.48 21.32
C ARG A 73 31.63 130.37 22.70
N ILE A 74 32.26 129.61 23.58
CA ILE A 74 32.06 129.73 25.02
C ILE A 74 32.92 130.91 25.46
N GLU A 75 32.44 132.13 25.22
CA GLU A 75 32.96 133.32 25.90
C GLU A 75 32.16 133.48 27.20
N VAL A 76 32.86 133.45 28.33
CA VAL A 76 32.29 133.78 29.65
C VAL A 76 32.09 135.29 29.68
N ASP A 77 31.05 135.78 29.01
CA ASP A 77 30.79 137.20 28.92
C ASP A 77 29.92 137.68 30.09
N HIS A 78 30.56 137.77 31.25
CA HIS A 78 30.05 138.51 32.40
C HIS A 78 30.77 139.86 32.45
N PRO A 79 30.07 141.02 32.39
CA PRO A 79 30.69 142.33 32.25
C PRO A 79 31.56 142.75 33.45
N ASP A 80 31.34 142.15 34.62
CA ASP A 80 32.07 142.49 35.87
C ASP A 80 33.24 141.57 36.23
N LEU A 81 33.62 140.61 35.36
CA LEU A 81 34.73 139.69 35.65
C LEU A 81 36.04 140.12 34.95
N PRO A 82 37.16 140.30 35.68
CA PRO A 82 38.48 140.55 35.10
C PRO A 82 38.89 139.46 34.10
N THR A 83 39.54 139.88 33.01
CA THR A 83 39.94 139.01 31.90
C THR A 83 40.84 137.84 32.34
N GLU A 84 41.65 138.05 33.38
CA GLU A 84 42.51 137.01 33.96
C GLU A 84 41.70 135.88 34.61
N ILE A 85 40.61 136.20 35.32
CA ILE A 85 39.75 135.21 35.97
C ILE A 85 38.96 134.42 34.92
N LYS A 86 38.50 135.08 33.84
CA LYS A 86 37.85 134.41 32.70
C LYS A 86 38.77 133.40 32.03
N ALA A 87 40.05 133.76 31.84
CA ALA A 87 41.04 132.86 31.25
C ALA A 87 41.28 131.61 32.11
N VAL A 88 41.47 131.80 33.43
CA VAL A 88 41.67 130.68 34.37
C VAL A 88 40.43 129.79 34.46
N ALA A 89 39.22 130.36 34.50
CA ALA A 89 37.99 129.59 34.52
C ALA A 89 37.77 128.79 33.22
N ALA A 90 38.06 129.39 32.06
CA ALA A 90 37.99 128.71 30.77
C ALA A 90 39.00 127.55 30.66
N GLU A 91 40.22 127.75 31.16
CA GLU A 91 41.25 126.71 31.19
C GLU A 91 40.87 125.55 32.13
N ALA A 92 40.31 125.85 33.31
CA ALA A 92 39.80 124.85 34.24
C ALA A 92 38.65 124.04 33.64
N ILE A 93 37.67 124.69 33.00
CA ILE A 93 36.55 124.00 32.33
C ILE A 93 37.06 123.13 31.17
N ALA A 94 38.02 123.64 30.38
CA ALA A 94 38.64 122.88 29.29
C ALA A 94 39.45 121.68 29.80
N ALA A 95 40.09 121.79 30.97
CA ALA A 95 40.80 120.69 31.61
C ALA A 95 39.83 119.61 32.14
N ILE A 96 38.76 120.02 32.83
CA ILE A 96 37.70 119.11 33.30
C ILE A 96 37.06 118.38 32.12
N TRP A 97 36.72 119.10 31.05
CA TRP A 97 36.15 118.50 29.85
C TRP A 97 37.10 117.49 29.19
N ARG A 98 38.40 117.80 29.11
CA ARG A 98 39.42 116.87 28.58
C ARG A 98 39.53 115.61 29.44
N GLN A 99 39.65 115.76 30.75
CA GLN A 99 39.72 114.62 31.67
C GLN A 99 38.45 113.76 31.63
N ALA A 100 37.27 114.38 31.65
CA ALA A 100 36.00 113.65 31.53
C ALA A 100 35.88 112.92 30.18
N SER A 101 36.32 113.55 29.09
CA SER A 101 36.33 112.94 27.76
C SER A 101 37.32 111.78 27.65
N GLU A 102 38.50 111.89 28.26
CA GLU A 102 39.50 110.82 28.31
C GLU A 102 39.03 109.65 29.17
N ALA A 103 38.45 109.91 30.35
CA ALA A 103 37.86 108.88 31.21
C ALA A 103 36.73 108.13 30.49
N ALA A 104 35.78 108.84 29.87
CA ALA A 104 34.69 108.24 29.12
C ALA A 104 35.18 107.40 27.92
N ARG A 105 36.24 107.84 27.23
CA ARG A 105 36.87 107.05 26.15
C ARG A 105 37.56 105.81 26.69
N GLY A 106 38.22 105.90 27.84
CA GLY A 106 38.86 104.77 28.52
C GLY A 106 37.85 103.71 28.95
N GLU A 107 36.78 104.11 29.63
CA GLU A 107 35.68 103.22 30.05
C GLU A 107 35.01 102.56 28.84
N LEU A 108 34.74 103.33 27.78
CA LEU A 108 34.14 102.78 26.55
C LEU A 108 35.09 101.80 25.83
N ALA A 109 36.40 102.04 25.86
CA ALA A 109 37.39 101.10 25.34
C ALA A 109 37.42 99.81 26.16
N ALA A 110 37.38 99.90 27.49
CA ALA A 110 37.32 98.73 28.38
C ALA A 110 36.06 97.88 28.12
N ILE A 111 34.88 98.51 28.09
CA ILE A 111 33.60 97.82 27.80
C ILE A 111 33.63 97.14 26.43
N ARG A 112 34.25 97.77 25.41
CA ARG A 112 34.39 97.16 24.07
C ARG A 112 35.23 95.89 24.11
N VAL A 113 36.34 95.88 24.85
CA VAL A 113 37.20 94.69 24.98
C VAL A 113 36.46 93.59 25.75
N GLU A 114 35.77 93.92 26.83
CA GLU A 114 34.96 92.95 27.59
C GLU A 114 33.85 92.33 26.73
N LEU A 115 33.11 93.16 25.98
CA LEU A 115 32.06 92.67 25.08
C LEU A 115 32.62 91.78 23.96
N GLN A 116 33.80 92.10 23.41
CA GLN A 116 34.48 91.24 22.44
C GLN A 116 34.86 89.90 23.06
N ALA A 117 35.43 89.90 24.26
CA ALA A 117 35.78 88.68 24.97
C ALA A 117 34.55 87.84 25.36
N ASP A 118 33.42 88.47 25.70
CA ASP A 118 32.14 87.78 25.95
C ASP A 118 31.57 87.17 24.66
N GLN A 119 31.65 87.90 23.52
CA GLN A 119 31.22 87.39 22.22
C GLN A 119 32.04 86.19 21.76
N GLU A 120 33.36 86.23 21.94
CA GLU A 120 34.24 85.10 21.61
C GLU A 120 33.94 83.88 22.51
N ARG A 121 33.76 84.09 23.82
CA ARG A 121 33.36 83.02 24.74
C ARG A 121 32.00 82.41 24.36
N ALA A 122 31.02 83.23 24.01
CA ALA A 122 29.71 82.76 23.57
C ALA A 122 29.80 81.98 22.24
N ARG A 123 30.61 82.45 21.28
CA ARG A 123 30.83 81.75 19.99
C ARG A 123 31.49 80.39 20.20
N HIS A 124 32.55 80.33 20.99
CA HIS A 124 33.19 79.04 21.32
C HIS A 124 32.24 78.10 22.07
N GLY A 125 31.40 78.62 22.97
CA GLY A 125 30.36 77.83 23.63
C GLY A 125 29.34 77.25 22.65
N LEU A 126 28.88 78.05 21.68
CA LEU A 126 27.96 77.60 20.62
C LEU A 126 28.61 76.55 19.73
N GLU A 127 29.83 76.78 19.25
CA GLU A 127 30.56 75.82 18.41
C GLU A 127 30.78 74.48 19.12
N SER A 128 31.12 74.51 20.42
CA SER A 128 31.28 73.29 21.22
C SER A 128 29.96 72.54 21.37
N ALA A 129 28.87 73.26 21.66
CA ALA A 129 27.54 72.65 21.77
C ALA A 129 27.05 72.07 20.43
N GLU A 130 27.28 72.77 19.31
CA GLU A 130 26.98 72.26 17.97
C GLU A 130 27.79 71.00 17.65
N GLN A 131 29.07 70.95 18.01
CA GLN A 131 29.89 69.74 17.84
C GLN A 131 29.41 68.58 18.70
N GLU A 132 29.01 68.83 19.95
CA GLU A 132 28.47 67.79 20.84
C GLU A 132 27.12 67.26 20.33
N THR A 133 26.23 68.14 19.88
CA THR A 133 24.94 67.73 19.29
C THR A 133 25.13 66.94 18.00
N ALA A 134 26.06 67.35 17.12
CA ALA A 134 26.38 66.60 15.91
C ALA A 134 26.95 65.19 16.22
N LYS A 135 27.84 65.08 17.23
CA LYS A 135 28.35 63.78 17.69
C LYS A 135 27.24 62.90 18.28
N ALA A 136 26.35 63.49 19.08
CA ALA A 136 25.21 62.77 19.66
C ALA A 136 24.22 62.29 18.59
N GLN A 137 23.94 63.12 17.57
CA GLN A 137 23.10 62.74 16.43
C GLN A 137 23.73 61.61 15.62
N ALA A 138 25.01 61.69 15.30
CA ALA A 138 25.72 60.62 14.58
C ALA A 138 25.71 59.30 15.37
N ALA A 139 25.93 59.35 16.68
CA ALA A 139 25.84 58.18 17.54
C ALA A 139 24.41 57.60 17.59
N ALA A 140 23.38 58.44 17.65
CA ALA A 140 21.99 58.01 17.63
C ALA A 140 21.59 57.36 16.29
N GLU A 141 22.08 57.89 15.17
CA GLU A 141 21.88 57.31 13.84
C GLU A 141 22.58 55.96 13.70
N GLN A 142 23.81 55.82 14.20
CA GLN A 142 24.55 54.55 14.23
C GLN A 142 23.81 53.50 15.06
N LEU A 143 23.41 53.83 16.30
CA LEU A 143 22.65 52.92 17.15
C LEU A 143 21.30 52.54 16.53
N SER A 144 20.63 53.48 15.86
CA SER A 144 19.38 53.20 15.14
C SER A 144 19.59 52.26 13.97
N ALA A 145 20.70 52.38 13.24
CA ALA A 145 21.06 51.48 12.15
C ALA A 145 21.41 50.07 12.67
N GLU A 146 22.19 49.97 13.75
CA GLU A 146 22.50 48.71 14.42
C GLU A 146 21.24 48.02 14.97
N LEU A 147 20.32 48.79 15.56
CA LEU A 147 19.05 48.25 16.05
C LEU A 147 18.19 47.69 14.92
N ARG A 148 18.14 48.37 13.76
CA ARG A 148 17.44 47.86 12.58
C ARG A 148 18.08 46.59 12.04
N ALA A 149 19.41 46.57 11.89
CA ALA A 149 20.13 45.40 11.40
C ALA A 149 19.95 44.17 12.31
N THR A 150 19.99 44.37 13.64
CA THR A 150 19.72 43.31 14.60
C THR A 150 18.26 42.85 14.57
N HIS A 151 17.31 43.77 14.41
CA HIS A 151 15.90 43.43 14.25
C HIS A 151 15.65 42.60 12.99
N ASP A 152 16.24 42.99 11.86
CA ASP A 152 16.14 42.28 10.59
C ASP A 152 16.75 40.86 10.71
N SER A 153 17.94 40.75 11.31
CA SER A 153 18.57 39.44 11.57
C SER A 153 17.72 38.55 12.47
N VAL A 154 17.10 39.10 13.52
CA VAL A 154 16.18 38.35 14.39
C VAL A 154 14.94 37.90 13.61
N ASN A 155 14.40 38.73 12.73
CA ASN A 155 13.25 38.36 11.90
C ASN A 155 13.59 37.26 10.91
N GLU A 156 14.75 37.32 10.26
CA GLU A 156 15.26 36.26 9.37
C GLU A 156 15.39 34.93 10.13
N LEU A 157 16.05 34.94 11.29
CA LEU A 157 16.20 33.75 12.14
C LEU A 157 14.84 33.19 12.60
N ARG A 158 13.85 34.05 12.83
CA ARG A 158 12.49 33.59 13.18
C ARG A 158 11.80 32.92 12.00
N VAL A 159 11.94 33.45 10.79
CA VAL A 159 11.39 32.84 9.57
C VAL A 159 12.03 31.47 9.33
N ASP A 160 13.36 31.38 9.46
CA ASP A 160 14.10 30.13 9.30
C ASP A 160 13.69 29.10 10.36
N LEU A 161 13.56 29.51 11.62
CA LEU A 161 13.08 28.64 12.70
C LEU A 161 11.67 28.12 12.44
N GLU A 162 10.78 28.95 11.92
CA GLU A 162 9.42 28.53 11.54
C GLU A 162 9.43 27.56 10.37
N ALA A 163 10.30 27.77 9.38
CA ALA A 163 10.48 26.84 8.26
C ALA A 163 10.99 25.48 8.73
N GLU A 164 12.01 25.45 9.59
CA GLU A 164 12.55 24.23 10.20
C GLU A 164 11.49 23.51 11.07
N ARG A 165 10.69 24.25 11.84
CA ARG A 165 9.59 23.66 12.62
C ARG A 165 8.55 23.00 11.73
N ARG A 166 8.19 23.62 10.59
CA ARG A 166 7.26 23.04 9.62
C ARG A 166 7.86 21.80 8.94
N ALA A 167 9.13 21.86 8.55
CA ALA A 167 9.85 20.72 7.98
C ALA A 167 9.89 19.55 8.99
N HIS A 168 10.26 19.83 10.24
CA HIS A 168 10.28 18.84 11.31
C HIS A 168 8.89 18.22 11.55
N ALA A 169 7.84 19.04 11.69
CA ALA A 169 6.47 18.55 11.81
C ALA A 169 6.06 17.64 10.63
N GLY A 170 6.44 18.01 9.40
CA GLY A 170 6.23 17.18 8.21
C GLY A 170 6.96 15.84 8.26
N THR A 171 8.22 15.83 8.70
CA THR A 171 8.98 14.57 8.87
C THR A 171 8.40 13.66 9.95
N VAL A 172 7.96 14.23 11.08
CA VAL A 172 7.30 13.49 12.17
C VAL A 172 5.98 12.89 11.70
N ALA A 173 5.14 13.64 10.98
CA ALA A 173 3.90 13.12 10.42
C ALA A 173 4.16 11.97 9.44
N ARG A 174 5.17 12.10 8.57
CA ARG A 174 5.56 11.03 7.65
C ARG A 174 6.08 9.78 8.37
N LEU A 175 6.82 9.97 9.47
CA LEU A 175 7.30 8.85 10.29
C LEU A 175 6.15 8.12 10.98
N GLN A 176 5.17 8.85 11.52
CA GLN A 176 3.97 8.27 12.12
C GLN A 176 3.14 7.49 11.09
N GLU A 177 2.97 8.03 9.90
CA GLU A 177 2.27 7.35 8.80
C GLU A 177 2.99 6.05 8.40
N LEU A 178 4.32 6.08 8.24
CA LEU A 178 5.10 4.87 7.95
C LEU A 178 5.03 3.84 9.07
N GLN A 179 5.02 4.27 10.34
CA GLN A 179 4.83 3.37 11.48
C GLN A 179 3.45 2.70 11.43
N ALA A 180 2.38 3.47 11.17
CA ALA A 180 1.04 2.94 11.02
C ALA A 180 0.95 1.94 9.86
N GLN A 181 1.60 2.21 8.73
CA GLN A 181 1.67 1.29 7.59
C GLN A 181 2.42 -0.01 7.94
N ILE A 182 3.51 0.07 8.70
CA ILE A 182 4.25 -1.12 9.18
C ILE A 182 3.38 -1.95 10.12
N GLU A 183 2.65 -1.32 11.04
CA GLU A 183 1.74 -2.01 11.96
C GLU A 183 0.59 -2.70 11.21
N GLN A 184 -0.01 -2.03 10.22
CA GLN A 184 -1.05 -2.61 9.37
C GLN A 184 -0.50 -3.78 8.55
N ALA A 185 0.70 -3.65 7.97
CA ALA A 185 1.34 -4.73 7.23
C ALA A 185 1.63 -5.95 8.12
N ARG A 186 2.13 -5.72 9.34
CA ARG A 186 2.35 -6.78 10.34
C ARG A 186 1.05 -7.48 10.72
N ALA A 187 -0.02 -6.72 10.98
CA ALA A 187 -1.33 -7.30 11.30
C ALA A 187 -1.90 -8.12 10.15
N LEU A 188 -1.75 -7.65 8.90
CA LEU A 188 -2.15 -8.40 7.71
C LEU A 188 -1.33 -9.69 7.56
N GLN A 189 0.00 -9.60 7.71
CA GLN A 189 0.89 -10.76 7.66
C GLN A 189 0.53 -11.80 8.71
N GLN A 190 0.25 -11.37 9.95
CA GLN A 190 -0.13 -12.27 11.03
C GLN A 190 -1.46 -12.98 10.71
N ARG A 191 -2.48 -12.25 10.23
CA ARG A 191 -3.75 -12.84 9.79
C ARG A 191 -3.56 -13.85 8.65
N GLN A 192 -2.68 -13.56 7.70
CA GLN A 192 -2.36 -14.49 6.61
C GLN A 192 -1.65 -15.75 7.13
N GLN A 193 -0.72 -15.61 8.08
CA GLN A 193 -0.06 -16.75 8.71
C GLN A 193 -1.04 -17.61 9.50
N GLU A 194 -1.92 -16.99 10.29
CA GLU A 194 -2.98 -17.68 11.03
C GLU A 194 -3.94 -18.41 10.08
N GLY A 195 -4.42 -17.73 9.02
CA GLY A 195 -5.28 -18.33 7.99
C GLY A 195 -4.62 -19.51 7.29
N PHE A 196 -3.37 -19.35 6.84
CA PHE A 196 -2.60 -20.43 6.22
C PHE A 196 -2.39 -21.62 7.17
N SER A 197 -2.10 -21.36 8.44
CA SER A 197 -1.95 -22.42 9.44
C SER A 197 -3.25 -23.20 9.67
N ALA A 198 -4.39 -22.51 9.68
CA ALA A 198 -5.70 -23.12 9.81
C ALA A 198 -6.07 -23.96 8.58
N ASP A 199 -5.78 -23.46 7.38
CA ASP A 199 -6.02 -24.19 6.13
C ASP A 199 -5.10 -25.42 6.02
N LEU A 200 -3.85 -25.31 6.47
CA LEU A 200 -2.91 -26.42 6.52
C LEU A 200 -3.38 -27.49 7.52
N ALA A 201 -3.90 -27.08 8.69
CA ALA A 201 -4.49 -28.00 9.67
C ALA A 201 -5.71 -28.75 9.08
N LYS A 202 -6.64 -28.03 8.44
CA LYS A 202 -7.79 -28.63 7.75
C LYS A 202 -7.36 -29.59 6.64
N ALA A 203 -6.34 -29.23 5.86
CA ALA A 203 -5.81 -30.09 4.81
C ALA A 203 -5.21 -31.38 5.39
N ARG A 204 -4.47 -31.30 6.50
CA ARG A 204 -3.95 -32.48 7.21
C ARG A 204 -5.08 -33.37 7.73
N GLU A 205 -6.09 -32.79 8.37
CA GLU A 205 -7.26 -33.55 8.84
C GLU A 205 -8.01 -34.25 7.69
N ALA A 206 -8.16 -33.57 6.55
CA ALA A 206 -8.79 -34.14 5.36
C ALA A 206 -7.98 -35.32 4.79
N VAL A 207 -6.65 -35.20 4.74
CA VAL A 207 -5.74 -36.29 4.35
C VAL A 207 -5.85 -37.46 5.31
N GLU A 208 -5.75 -37.23 6.64
CA GLU A 208 -5.88 -38.29 7.64
C GLU A 208 -7.25 -38.99 7.59
N ALA A 209 -8.33 -38.25 7.29
CA ALA A 209 -9.66 -38.82 7.10
C ALA A 209 -9.77 -39.62 5.79
N ALA A 210 -9.09 -39.20 4.72
CA ALA A 210 -9.00 -39.94 3.47
C ALA A 210 -8.20 -41.24 3.67
N ASP A 211 -7.04 -41.18 4.34
CA ASP A 211 -6.21 -42.35 4.64
C ASP A 211 -6.96 -43.36 5.52
N ARG A 212 -7.70 -42.89 6.55
CA ARG A 212 -8.57 -43.75 7.36
C ARG A 212 -9.65 -44.44 6.53
N ARG A 213 -10.29 -43.71 5.59
CA ARG A 213 -11.30 -44.28 4.69
C ARG A 213 -10.68 -45.30 3.73
N ALA A 214 -9.52 -44.99 3.15
CA ALA A 214 -8.79 -45.91 2.27
C ALA A 214 -8.40 -47.18 3.02
N GLY A 215 -7.75 -47.06 4.18
CA GLY A 215 -7.38 -48.22 5.00
C GLY A 215 -8.57 -49.05 5.50
N ALA A 216 -9.74 -48.42 5.74
CA ALA A 216 -10.97 -49.14 6.04
C ALA A 216 -11.54 -49.87 4.82
N ALA A 217 -11.49 -49.26 3.63
CA ALA A 217 -11.88 -49.89 2.37
C ALA A 217 -10.97 -51.09 2.04
N ASP A 218 -9.65 -50.93 2.19
CA ASP A 218 -8.67 -52.00 1.99
C ASP A 218 -8.94 -53.19 2.91
N LYS A 219 -9.22 -52.95 4.20
CA LYS A 219 -9.58 -54.01 5.15
C LYS A 219 -10.86 -54.75 4.74
N ARG A 220 -11.89 -54.03 4.28
CA ARG A 220 -13.12 -54.65 3.78
C ARG A 220 -12.86 -55.50 2.54
N ALA A 221 -12.13 -54.96 1.57
CA ALA A 221 -11.75 -55.70 0.37
C ALA A 221 -10.97 -56.97 0.70
N LEU A 222 -10.01 -56.91 1.64
CA LEU A 222 -9.28 -58.10 2.09
C LEU A 222 -10.19 -59.13 2.76
N MET A 223 -11.17 -58.69 3.57
CA MET A 223 -12.16 -59.59 4.18
C MET A 223 -13.09 -60.22 3.14
N GLU A 224 -13.54 -59.46 2.14
CA GLU A 224 -14.35 -59.97 1.03
C GLU A 224 -13.58 -60.99 0.21
N ILE A 225 -12.31 -60.71 -0.15
CA ILE A 225 -11.43 -61.66 -0.83
C ILE A 225 -11.26 -62.95 -0.02
N GLU A 226 -11.08 -62.86 1.30
CA GLU A 226 -10.93 -64.04 2.16
C GLU A 226 -12.26 -64.82 2.26
N GLN A 227 -13.39 -64.14 2.36
CA GLN A 227 -14.71 -64.78 2.31
C GLN A 227 -14.95 -65.49 0.97
N GLU A 228 -14.60 -64.85 -0.15
CA GLU A 228 -14.68 -65.45 -1.49
C GLU A 228 -13.75 -66.67 -1.61
N ARG A 229 -12.52 -66.60 -1.08
CA ARG A 229 -11.59 -67.74 -1.03
C ARG A 229 -12.15 -68.90 -0.22
N GLN A 230 -12.74 -68.63 0.94
CA GLN A 230 -13.37 -69.65 1.78
C GLN A 230 -14.61 -70.24 1.11
N ALA A 231 -15.44 -69.41 0.47
CA ALA A 231 -16.60 -69.85 -0.30
C ALA A 231 -16.18 -70.74 -1.47
N ARG A 232 -15.14 -70.34 -2.22
CA ARG A 232 -14.55 -71.14 -3.29
C ARG A 232 -13.99 -72.46 -2.78
N ALA A 233 -13.24 -72.47 -1.68
CA ALA A 233 -12.73 -73.70 -1.08
C ALA A 233 -13.86 -74.64 -0.60
N LYS A 234 -14.97 -74.11 -0.08
CA LYS A 234 -16.16 -74.91 0.27
C LYS A 234 -16.84 -75.48 -0.97
N ALA A 235 -17.01 -74.68 -2.02
CA ALA A 235 -17.57 -75.11 -3.29
C ALA A 235 -16.71 -76.21 -3.93
N ASP A 236 -15.38 -76.04 -3.96
CA ASP A 236 -14.44 -77.05 -4.48
C ASP A 236 -14.57 -78.38 -3.70
N LYS A 237 -14.67 -78.33 -2.36
CA LYS A 237 -14.93 -79.54 -1.54
C LYS A 237 -16.28 -80.18 -1.85
N GLN A 238 -17.33 -79.40 -2.09
CA GLN A 238 -18.64 -79.92 -2.48
C GLN A 238 -18.59 -80.57 -3.86
N VAL A 239 -17.89 -79.96 -4.83
CA VAL A 239 -17.67 -80.53 -6.16
C VAL A 239 -16.91 -81.84 -6.06
N GLU A 240 -15.82 -81.92 -5.29
CA GLU A 240 -15.09 -83.17 -5.06
C GLU A 240 -15.94 -84.24 -4.36
N ALA A 241 -16.75 -83.85 -3.37
CA ALA A 241 -17.69 -84.77 -2.73
C ALA A 241 -18.74 -85.32 -3.71
N LEU A 242 -19.33 -84.46 -4.55
CA LEU A 242 -20.28 -84.86 -5.59
C LEU A 242 -19.61 -85.73 -6.66
N ARG A 243 -18.37 -85.42 -7.06
CA ARG A 243 -17.56 -86.29 -7.94
C ARG A 243 -17.33 -87.66 -7.32
N GLY A 244 -17.00 -87.72 -6.03
CA GLY A 244 -16.87 -88.97 -5.29
C GLY A 244 -18.17 -89.76 -5.21
N GLN A 245 -19.30 -89.09 -4.96
CA GLN A 245 -20.63 -89.73 -4.96
C GLN A 245 -21.01 -90.26 -6.35
N LEU A 246 -20.75 -89.50 -7.41
CA LEU A 246 -20.98 -89.91 -8.79
C LEU A 246 -20.11 -91.12 -9.16
N ALA A 247 -18.82 -91.08 -8.83
CA ALA A 247 -17.93 -92.23 -9.04
C ALA A 247 -18.41 -93.47 -8.28
N ALA A 248 -18.94 -93.31 -7.06
CA ALA A 248 -19.51 -94.40 -6.27
C ALA A 248 -20.86 -94.91 -6.83
N SER A 249 -21.73 -94.05 -7.37
CA SER A 249 -22.92 -94.51 -8.09
C SER A 249 -22.54 -95.23 -9.38
N GLU A 250 -21.62 -94.67 -10.18
CA GLU A 250 -21.13 -95.33 -11.40
C GLU A 250 -20.49 -96.68 -11.09
N ALA A 251 -19.71 -96.80 -10.01
CA ALA A 251 -19.14 -98.08 -9.58
C ALA A 251 -20.24 -99.07 -9.18
N ARG A 252 -21.28 -98.62 -8.45
CA ARG A 252 -22.44 -99.46 -8.12
C ARG A 252 -23.22 -99.88 -9.36
N ASP A 253 -23.43 -98.98 -10.31
CA ASP A 253 -24.12 -99.26 -11.56
C ASP A 253 -23.31 -100.23 -12.42
N ARG A 254 -21.97 -100.09 -12.46
CA ARG A 254 -21.07 -101.06 -13.11
C ARG A 254 -21.12 -102.42 -12.42
N GLN A 255 -21.08 -102.46 -11.09
CA GLN A 255 -21.20 -103.70 -10.32
C GLN A 255 -22.55 -104.39 -10.59
N ALA A 256 -23.65 -103.64 -10.54
CA ALA A 256 -24.98 -104.15 -10.85
C ALA A 256 -25.08 -104.62 -12.30
N ALA A 257 -24.48 -103.90 -13.26
CA ALA A 257 -24.43 -104.34 -14.65
C ALA A 257 -23.64 -105.65 -14.84
N LEU A 258 -22.54 -105.84 -14.09
CA LEU A 258 -21.78 -107.09 -14.08
C LEU A 258 -22.60 -108.23 -13.45
N GLU A 259 -23.26 -108.00 -12.32
CA GLU A 259 -24.15 -108.98 -11.69
C GLU A 259 -25.32 -109.35 -12.62
N HIS A 260 -25.92 -108.37 -13.29
CA HIS A 260 -26.93 -108.61 -14.32
C HIS A 260 -26.36 -109.42 -15.49
N ALA A 261 -25.17 -109.09 -15.99
CA ALA A 261 -24.52 -109.87 -17.03
C ALA A 261 -24.22 -111.32 -16.59
N GLU A 262 -23.78 -111.53 -15.35
CA GLU A 262 -23.58 -112.86 -14.76
C GLU A 262 -24.89 -113.65 -14.63
N THR A 263 -25.97 -113.01 -14.18
CA THR A 263 -27.29 -113.66 -14.10
C THR A 263 -27.83 -114.02 -15.48
N ILE A 264 -27.67 -113.13 -16.49
CA ILE A 264 -28.03 -113.41 -17.87
C ILE A 264 -27.20 -114.58 -18.40
N ALA A 265 -25.88 -114.59 -18.18
CA ALA A 265 -25.01 -115.70 -18.60
C ALA A 265 -25.40 -117.02 -17.92
N ARG A 266 -25.74 -117.01 -16.62
CA ARG A 266 -26.26 -118.20 -15.92
C ARG A 266 -27.59 -118.68 -16.50
N LEU A 267 -28.51 -117.77 -16.79
CA LEU A 267 -29.80 -118.11 -17.40
C LEU A 267 -29.61 -118.65 -18.83
N GLN A 268 -28.70 -118.08 -19.61
CA GLN A 268 -28.31 -118.57 -20.93
C GLN A 268 -27.70 -119.97 -20.84
N ALA A 269 -26.75 -120.21 -19.95
CA ALA A 269 -26.18 -121.54 -19.74
C ALA A 269 -27.24 -122.57 -19.28
N ARG A 270 -28.20 -122.15 -18.44
CA ARG A 270 -29.31 -123.01 -18.02
C ARG A 270 -30.27 -123.30 -19.17
N LEU A 271 -30.54 -122.32 -20.03
CA LEU A 271 -31.32 -122.50 -21.26
C LEU A 271 -30.61 -123.47 -22.21
N GLU A 272 -29.31 -123.31 -22.44
CA GLU A 272 -28.50 -124.22 -23.25
C GLU A 272 -28.49 -125.64 -22.68
N ALA A 273 -28.36 -125.80 -21.37
CA ALA A 273 -28.46 -127.10 -20.71
C ALA A 273 -29.85 -127.74 -20.87
N VAL A 274 -30.92 -126.95 -20.78
CA VAL A 274 -32.29 -127.43 -21.03
C VAL A 274 -32.49 -127.81 -22.50
N LEU A 275 -31.98 -127.01 -23.45
CA LEU A 275 -32.02 -127.34 -24.88
C LEU A 275 -31.18 -128.58 -25.21
N ALA A 276 -30.05 -128.78 -24.54
CA ALA A 276 -29.24 -129.98 -24.66
C ALA A 276 -29.97 -131.22 -24.11
N ALA A 277 -30.59 -131.10 -22.92
CA ALA A 277 -31.42 -132.16 -22.35
C ALA A 277 -32.65 -132.46 -23.23
N GLU A 278 -33.28 -131.44 -23.83
CA GLU A 278 -34.37 -131.62 -24.79
C GLU A 278 -33.90 -132.37 -26.04
N LYS A 279 -32.72 -132.04 -26.59
CA LYS A 279 -32.11 -132.79 -27.69
C LYS A 279 -31.80 -134.23 -27.30
N GLU A 280 -31.26 -134.49 -26.10
CA GLU A 280 -31.05 -135.86 -25.62
C GLU A 280 -32.38 -136.61 -25.44
N HIS A 281 -33.41 -135.96 -24.92
CA HIS A 281 -34.75 -136.54 -24.82
C HIS A 281 -35.35 -136.84 -26.20
N LEU A 282 -35.15 -135.97 -27.20
CA LEU A 282 -35.58 -136.22 -28.59
C LEU A 282 -34.84 -137.42 -29.19
N LEU A 283 -33.51 -137.49 -29.06
CA LEU A 283 -32.71 -138.63 -29.52
C LEU A 283 -33.10 -139.93 -28.81
N ALA A 284 -33.34 -139.89 -27.50
CA ALA A 284 -33.83 -141.05 -26.75
C ALA A 284 -35.24 -141.47 -27.22
N ARG A 285 -36.10 -140.51 -27.57
CA ARG A 285 -37.43 -140.79 -28.12
C ARG A 285 -37.34 -141.42 -29.52
N GLU A 286 -36.45 -140.93 -30.38
CA GLU A 286 -36.18 -141.52 -31.69
C GLU A 286 -35.62 -142.94 -31.56
N ALA A 287 -34.70 -143.19 -30.61
CA ALA A 287 -34.20 -144.53 -30.33
C ALA A 287 -35.31 -145.49 -29.84
N LEU A 288 -36.19 -145.04 -28.95
CA LEU A 288 -37.37 -145.79 -28.52
C LEU A 288 -38.36 -146.06 -29.67
N GLU A 289 -38.53 -145.09 -30.58
CA GLU A 289 -39.35 -145.26 -31.79
C GLU A 289 -38.72 -146.30 -32.75
N GLN A 290 -37.39 -146.33 -32.86
CA GLN A 290 -36.65 -147.37 -33.61
C GLN A 290 -36.77 -148.73 -32.96
N GLU A 291 -36.59 -148.86 -31.63
CA GLU A 291 -36.79 -150.12 -30.90
C GLU A 291 -38.23 -150.65 -31.05
N LEU A 292 -39.23 -149.77 -31.03
CA LEU A 292 -40.63 -150.13 -31.30
C LEU A 292 -40.83 -150.59 -32.76
N GLY A 293 -40.10 -150.01 -33.71
CA GLY A 293 -40.05 -150.44 -35.11
C GLY A 293 -39.49 -151.85 -35.25
N ASP A 294 -38.33 -152.10 -34.64
CA ASP A 294 -37.64 -153.40 -34.67
C ASP A 294 -38.49 -154.51 -34.03
N VAL A 295 -39.14 -154.23 -32.90
CA VAL A 295 -40.06 -155.18 -32.25
C VAL A 295 -41.28 -155.47 -33.12
N ARG A 296 -41.80 -154.47 -33.85
CA ARG A 296 -42.91 -154.68 -34.81
C ARG A 296 -42.48 -155.54 -35.99
N GLU A 297 -41.26 -155.36 -36.51
CA GLU A 297 -40.70 -156.19 -37.58
C GLU A 297 -40.45 -157.64 -37.11
N GLN A 298 -39.91 -157.83 -35.91
CA GLN A 298 -39.73 -159.15 -35.30
C GLN A 298 -41.09 -159.86 -35.09
N LEU A 299 -42.12 -159.12 -34.68
CA LEU A 299 -43.47 -159.66 -34.55
C LEU A 299 -44.04 -160.09 -35.92
N LEU A 300 -43.89 -159.27 -36.96
CA LEU A 300 -44.32 -159.61 -38.32
C LEU A 300 -43.56 -160.83 -38.88
N ALA A 301 -42.27 -160.93 -38.64
CA ALA A 301 -41.45 -162.09 -39.03
C ALA A 301 -41.93 -163.37 -38.34
N SER A 302 -42.16 -163.34 -37.02
CA SER A 302 -42.69 -164.49 -36.28
C SER A 302 -44.09 -164.92 -36.72
N GLN A 303 -44.94 -163.95 -37.12
CA GLN A 303 -46.27 -164.22 -37.66
C GLN A 303 -46.20 -164.87 -39.06
N GLN A 304 -45.25 -164.46 -39.90
CA GLN A 304 -45.00 -165.06 -41.21
C GLN A 304 -44.41 -166.46 -41.10
N GLU A 305 -43.52 -166.71 -40.14
CA GLU A 305 -42.99 -168.05 -39.82
C GLU A 305 -44.09 -168.98 -39.31
N ALA A 306 -44.96 -168.49 -38.41
CA ALA A 306 -46.13 -169.24 -37.96
C ALA A 306 -47.12 -169.55 -39.09
N ALA A 307 -47.26 -168.66 -40.09
CA ALA A 307 -48.07 -168.91 -41.28
C ALA A 307 -47.43 -169.96 -42.21
N ARG A 308 -46.10 -170.00 -42.35
CA ARG A 308 -45.37 -171.02 -43.12
C ARG A 308 -45.52 -172.42 -42.50
N TYR A 309 -45.38 -172.54 -41.18
CA TYR A 309 -45.62 -173.82 -40.50
C TYR A 309 -47.07 -174.30 -40.62
N ARG A 310 -48.05 -173.39 -40.68
CA ARG A 310 -49.47 -173.75 -40.91
C ARG A 310 -49.73 -174.26 -42.32
N ILE A 311 -49.08 -173.70 -43.34
CA ILE A 311 -49.21 -174.15 -44.73
C ILE A 311 -48.51 -175.51 -44.93
N GLU A 312 -47.34 -175.69 -44.34
CA GLU A 312 -46.59 -176.96 -44.39
C GLU A 312 -47.36 -178.12 -43.73
N ALA A 313 -48.03 -177.88 -42.60
CA ALA A 313 -48.89 -178.87 -41.95
C ALA A 313 -50.10 -179.28 -42.83
N GLN A 314 -50.71 -178.34 -43.55
CA GLN A 314 -51.86 -178.61 -44.44
C GLN A 314 -51.45 -179.39 -45.70
N THR A 315 -50.25 -179.19 -46.22
CA THR A 315 -49.73 -179.92 -47.39
C THR A 315 -49.38 -181.38 -47.09
N VAL A 316 -48.93 -181.71 -45.87
CA VAL A 316 -48.64 -183.10 -45.47
C VAL A 316 -49.93 -183.89 -45.24
N GLN A 317 -50.99 -183.26 -44.72
CA GLN A 317 -52.30 -183.90 -44.57
C GLN A 317 -52.95 -184.24 -45.93
N GLY A 318 -52.78 -183.41 -46.96
CA GLY A 318 -53.35 -183.66 -48.30
C GLY A 318 -52.67 -184.76 -49.15
N LEU A 319 -51.47 -185.21 -48.75
CA LEU A 319 -50.73 -186.30 -49.41
C LEU A 319 -51.03 -187.67 -48.76
N VAL A 320 -51.43 -187.69 -47.49
CA VAL A 320 -51.84 -188.91 -46.77
C VAL A 320 -53.23 -189.38 -47.22
N ASP A 321 -54.11 -188.47 -47.65
CA ASP A 321 -55.49 -188.80 -48.07
C ASP A 321 -55.63 -189.33 -49.52
N ARG A 322 -54.57 -189.30 -50.35
CA ARG A 322 -54.65 -189.73 -51.77
C ARG A 322 -54.11 -191.12 -52.08
N LEU A 323 -53.46 -191.81 -51.14
CA LEU A 323 -52.86 -193.14 -51.38
C LEU A 323 -53.52 -194.31 -50.63
N ALA A 324 -54.61 -194.08 -49.90
CA ALA A 324 -55.29 -195.14 -49.15
C ALA A 324 -56.81 -195.18 -49.43
N ALA A 325 -57.20 -195.70 -50.60
CA ALA A 325 -58.59 -196.13 -50.86
C ALA A 325 -58.68 -197.33 -51.82
N THR A 326 -58.23 -198.49 -51.35
CA THR A 326 -58.91 -199.78 -51.59
C THR A 326 -58.79 -200.63 -50.32
N ALA A 327 -59.88 -201.34 -50.01
CA ALA A 327 -60.09 -202.34 -48.96
C ALA A 327 -60.56 -201.84 -47.57
N PRO A 328 -61.39 -202.65 -46.87
CA PRO A 328 -62.51 -202.18 -46.07
C PRO A 328 -62.38 -202.40 -44.54
N GLN A 329 -63.35 -201.83 -43.80
CA GLN A 329 -63.85 -202.06 -42.40
C GLN A 329 -63.21 -203.18 -41.55
N PRO A 330 -63.18 -203.11 -40.17
CA PRO A 330 -64.32 -202.77 -39.29
C PRO A 330 -64.07 -202.19 -37.84
N ARG A 331 -65.17 -201.76 -37.21
CA ARG A 331 -65.59 -201.78 -35.76
C ARG A 331 -64.64 -201.43 -34.58
N GLY A 332 -65.14 -200.49 -33.74
CA GLY A 332 -65.01 -200.44 -32.26
C GLY A 332 -63.86 -199.57 -31.72
N THR A 333 -63.87 -198.86 -30.59
CA THR A 333 -64.79 -198.64 -29.44
C THR A 333 -64.13 -197.62 -28.48
N ARG A 334 -64.91 -196.76 -27.77
CA ARG A 334 -64.71 -196.25 -26.37
C ARG A 334 -63.41 -195.46 -26.05
N LYS A 335 -63.27 -194.52 -25.09
CA LYS A 335 -63.90 -194.10 -23.82
C LYS A 335 -63.21 -192.73 -23.48
N LYS A 336 -63.87 -191.68 -23.03
CA LYS A 336 -64.17 -191.31 -21.61
C LYS A 336 -62.94 -191.06 -20.71
N ALA A 337 -62.68 -189.79 -20.34
CA ALA A 337 -62.11 -189.26 -19.07
C ALA A 337 -61.83 -187.75 -19.29
N ALA A 338 -62.25 -186.75 -18.50
CA ALA A 338 -62.36 -186.54 -17.05
C ALA A 338 -61.17 -185.72 -16.50
N ALA A 339 -61.52 -184.62 -15.80
CA ALA A 339 -60.69 -183.60 -15.13
C ALA A 339 -60.06 -182.53 -16.05
#